data_AF-A0A956AS97-F1
#
_entry.id   AF-A0A956AS97-F1
#
_cell.length_a   1.000
_cell.length_b   1.000
_cell.length_c   1.000
_cell.angle_alpha   90.00
_cell.angle_beta   90.00
_cell.angle_gamma   90.00
#
_symmetry.space_group_name_H-M   'P 1'
#
loop_
_entity.id
_entity.type
_entity.pdbx_description
1 polymer ?
#
loop_
_entity_poly.entity_id
_entity_poly.type
_entity_poly.pdbx_seq_one_letter_code
_entity_poly.pdbx_strand_id
1 'polypeptide(L)'
;MRPPLWLLAAALSLGCGAGRTRVDTSGYPPDQQANYQIFETRCSRCHDLERPLQARVADGGWDAYVRRMARHPGAGISEAEQRRIASFLEFHHRETER
;
A
#
# COMPACT_ATOMS: atom_id res chain seq x y z
N MET A 1 -9.55 47.71 33.17
CA MET A 1 -10.31 47.45 31.93
C MET A 1 -9.56 46.37 31.16
N ARG A 2 -10.13 45.16 31.04
CA ARG A 2 -9.48 43.96 30.46
C ARG A 2 -9.91 43.81 28.99
N PRO A 3 -9.00 43.63 28.03
CA PRO A 3 -9.39 43.42 26.63
C PRO A 3 -10.10 42.05 26.48
N PRO A 4 -11.05 41.92 25.55
CA PRO A 4 -11.84 40.71 25.40
C PRO A 4 -11.04 39.59 24.73
N LEU A 5 -11.23 38.37 25.24
CA LEU A 5 -10.72 37.10 24.73
C LEU A 5 -11.32 36.76 23.38
N TRP A 6 -10.79 37.30 22.29
CA TRP A 6 -11.07 36.77 20.95
C TRP A 6 -9.80 36.86 20.10
N LEU A 7 -9.57 35.80 19.32
CA LEU A 7 -8.58 35.67 18.23
C LEU A 7 -7.21 35.06 18.59
N LEU A 8 -7.22 33.78 18.94
CA LEU A 8 -6.26 32.83 18.35
C LEU A 8 -7.05 31.64 17.81
N ALA A 9 -7.62 31.80 16.62
CA ALA A 9 -8.08 30.66 15.83
C ALA A 9 -6.84 29.92 15.34
N ALA A 10 -6.40 28.90 16.08
CA ALA A 10 -5.45 27.93 15.58
C ALA A 10 -6.15 27.09 14.51
N ALA A 11 -6.02 27.50 13.25
CA ALA A 11 -6.35 26.66 12.12
C ALA A 11 -5.31 25.54 12.04
N LEU A 12 -5.51 24.46 12.80
CA LEU A 12 -4.87 23.19 12.48
C LEU A 12 -5.51 22.68 11.20
N SER A 13 -4.91 23.06 10.07
CA SER A 13 -5.07 22.32 8.83
C SER A 13 -4.38 20.96 8.99
N LEU A 14 -5.01 20.01 9.70
CA LEU A 14 -4.75 18.60 9.45
C LEU A 14 -5.23 18.33 8.03
N GLY A 15 -4.34 18.53 7.07
CA GLY A 15 -4.59 18.13 5.70
C GLY A 15 -4.86 16.62 5.69
N CYS A 16 -6.08 16.24 5.32
CA CYS A 16 -6.37 14.87 4.91
C CYS A 16 -5.51 14.57 3.67
N GLY A 17 -4.33 14.01 3.89
CA GLY A 17 -3.48 13.50 2.82
C GLY A 17 -4.12 12.25 2.23
N ALA A 18 -5.02 12.42 1.27
CA ALA A 18 -5.38 11.37 0.32
C ALA A 18 -4.19 11.15 -0.65
N GLY A 19 -3.04 10.77 -0.09
CA GLY A 19 -1.85 10.41 -0.85
C GLY A 19 -1.91 8.92 -1.12
N ARG A 20 -1.72 8.51 -2.38
CA ARG A 20 -1.49 7.10 -2.70
C ARG A 20 -0.24 6.65 -1.95
N THR A 21 -0.40 5.82 -0.94
CA THR A 21 0.74 5.29 -0.16
C THR A 21 1.66 4.53 -1.10
N ARG A 22 2.84 5.11 -1.33
CA ARG A 22 3.90 4.59 -2.19
C ARG A 22 5.06 4.13 -1.32
N VAL A 23 5.63 3.00 -1.68
CA VAL A 23 6.82 2.45 -1.01
C VAL A 23 8.06 2.94 -1.74
N ASP A 24 9.03 3.51 -1.01
CA ASP A 24 10.37 3.72 -1.56
C ASP A 24 11.09 2.37 -1.65
N THR A 25 11.32 1.92 -2.88
CA THR A 25 11.96 0.63 -3.18
C THR A 25 13.41 0.77 -3.61
N SER A 26 14.01 1.96 -3.53
CA SER A 26 15.40 2.20 -3.97
C SER A 26 16.43 1.28 -3.28
N GLY A 27 16.16 0.86 -2.03
CA GLY A 27 16.98 -0.10 -1.28
C GLY A 27 16.62 -1.58 -1.48
N TYR A 28 15.60 -1.91 -2.26
CA TYR A 28 15.14 -3.29 -2.44
C TYR A 28 15.93 -3.99 -3.55
N PRO A 29 16.00 -5.33 -3.55
CA PRO A 29 16.52 -6.09 -4.69
C PRO A 29 15.84 -5.72 -6.02
N PRO A 30 16.54 -5.75 -7.17
CA PRO A 30 15.99 -5.30 -8.46
C PRO A 30 14.70 -6.01 -8.90
N ASP A 31 14.57 -7.30 -8.58
CA ASP A 31 13.35 -8.08 -8.83
C ASP A 31 12.17 -7.55 -8.01
N GLN A 32 12.40 -7.15 -6.76
CA GLN A 32 11.37 -6.59 -5.88
C GLN A 32 10.97 -5.18 -6.29
N GLN A 33 11.90 -4.37 -6.80
CA GLN A 33 11.58 -3.09 -7.42
C GLN A 33 10.66 -3.27 -8.65
N ALA A 34 10.96 -4.25 -9.51
CA ALA A 34 10.13 -4.55 -10.67
C ALA A 34 8.77 -5.13 -10.28
N ASN A 35 8.70 -5.96 -9.23
CA ASN A 35 7.45 -6.50 -8.71
C ASN A 35 6.58 -5.41 -8.07
N TYR A 36 7.18 -4.45 -7.39
CA TYR A 36 6.49 -3.27 -6.84
C TYR A 36 5.75 -2.48 -7.93
N GLN A 37 6.36 -2.27 -9.10
CA GLN A 37 5.71 -1.54 -10.21
C GLN A 37 4.41 -2.22 -10.67
N ILE A 38 4.41 -3.56 -10.70
CA ILE A 38 3.20 -4.34 -11.03
C ILE A 38 2.18 -4.24 -9.91
N PHE A 39 2.61 -4.39 -8.66
CA PHE A 39 1.75 -4.21 -7.49
C PHE A 39 1.07 -2.84 -7.48
N GLU A 40 1.84 -1.76 -7.61
CA GLU A 40 1.31 -0.40 -7.63
C GLU A 40 0.31 -0.20 -8.78
N THR A 41 0.65 -0.67 -9.98
CA THR A 41 -0.20 -0.53 -11.17
C THR A 41 -1.49 -1.34 -11.06
N ARG A 42 -1.43 -2.59 -10.58
CA ARG A 42 -2.58 -3.51 -10.56
C ARG A 42 -3.46 -3.30 -9.34
N CYS A 43 -2.87 -3.18 -8.15
CA CYS A 43 -3.61 -3.16 -6.89
C CYS A 43 -4.24 -1.80 -6.58
N SER A 44 -3.77 -0.71 -7.21
CA SER A 44 -4.38 0.63 -7.03
C SER A 44 -5.60 0.88 -7.92
N ARG A 45 -6.04 -0.11 -8.71
CA ARG A 45 -7.18 0.04 -9.64
C ARG A 45 -8.54 0.01 -8.96
N CYS A 46 -8.64 -0.61 -7.79
CA CYS A 46 -9.92 -0.88 -7.12
C CYS A 46 -10.03 -0.26 -5.72
N HIS A 47 -8.92 -0.02 -5.04
CA HIS A 47 -8.83 0.60 -3.72
C HIS A 47 -7.40 1.10 -3.45
N ASP A 48 -7.19 1.79 -2.33
CA ASP A 48 -5.87 2.26 -1.90
C ASP A 48 -4.91 1.11 -1.57
N LEU A 49 -3.61 1.38 -1.72
CA LEU A 49 -2.54 0.41 -1.47
C LEU A 49 -2.27 0.17 0.02
N GLU A 50 -2.80 1.00 0.91
CA GLU A 50 -2.65 0.81 2.35
C GLU A 50 -3.16 -0.56 2.81
N ARG A 51 -4.27 -1.03 2.24
CA ARG A 51 -4.88 -2.32 2.63
C ARG A 51 -3.92 -3.50 2.46
N PRO A 52 -3.26 -3.71 1.29
CA PRO A 52 -2.26 -4.76 1.15
C PRO A 52 -0.92 -4.44 1.84
N LEU A 53 -0.52 -3.16 1.93
CA LEU A 53 0.73 -2.78 2.62
C LEU A 53 0.66 -2.97 4.14
N GLN A 54 -0.52 -2.90 4.75
CA GLN A 54 -0.73 -3.09 6.19
C GLN A 54 -1.40 -4.44 6.52
N ALA A 55 -1.61 -5.30 5.53
CA ALA A 55 -2.26 -6.59 5.74
C ALA A 55 -1.40 -7.51 6.61
N ARG A 56 -2.02 -8.18 7.58
CA ARG A 56 -1.37 -9.24 8.35
C ARG A 56 -1.67 -10.59 7.70
N VAL A 57 -0.68 -11.14 7.02
CA VAL A 57 -0.75 -12.44 6.33
C VAL A 57 0.44 -13.26 6.79
N ALA A 58 0.20 -14.51 7.21
CA ALA A 58 1.28 -15.41 7.58
C ALA A 58 2.17 -15.75 6.38
N ASP A 59 3.43 -16.12 6.65
CA ASP A 59 4.39 -16.58 5.64
C ASP A 59 3.78 -17.65 4.71
N GLY A 60 4.03 -17.52 3.40
CA GLY A 60 3.42 -18.37 2.37
C GLY A 60 1.93 -18.11 2.09
N GLY A 61 1.26 -17.24 2.84
CA GLY A 61 -0.17 -16.90 2.65
C GLY A 61 -0.43 -15.87 1.55
N TRP A 62 0.60 -15.17 1.07
CA TRP A 62 0.48 -14.04 0.16
C TRP A 62 -0.08 -14.40 -1.21
N ASP A 63 0.25 -15.60 -1.72
CA ASP A 63 -0.32 -16.13 -2.95
C ASP A 63 -1.85 -16.26 -2.87
N ALA A 64 -2.37 -16.78 -1.76
CA ALA A 64 -3.80 -16.92 -1.55
C ALA A 64 -4.48 -15.56 -1.38
N TYR A 65 -3.81 -14.62 -0.71
CA TYR A 65 -4.27 -13.25 -0.56
C TYR A 65 -4.45 -12.55 -1.92
N VAL A 66 -3.44 -12.59 -2.79
CA VAL A 66 -3.47 -11.94 -4.10
C VAL A 66 -4.45 -12.64 -5.04
N ARG A 67 -4.52 -13.98 -5.03
CA ARG A 67 -5.53 -14.75 -5.79
C ARG A 67 -6.95 -14.32 -5.46
N ARG A 68 -7.26 -14.03 -4.20
CA ARG A 68 -8.59 -13.52 -3.81
C ARG A 68 -8.90 -12.20 -4.51
N MET A 69 -7.92 -11.30 -4.60
CA MET A 69 -8.08 -10.00 -5.27
C MET A 69 -8.25 -10.15 -6.79
N ALA A 70 -7.46 -11.05 -7.40
CA ALA A 70 -7.51 -11.30 -8.84
C ALA A 70 -8.84 -11.90 -9.34
N ARG A 71 -9.63 -12.51 -8.45
CA ARG A 71 -10.96 -13.07 -8.77
C ARG A 71 -12.07 -12.03 -8.87
N HIS A 72 -11.84 -10.78 -8.43
CA HIS A 72 -12.85 -9.73 -8.57
C HIS A 72 -13.04 -9.36 -10.05
N PRO A 73 -14.30 -9.14 -10.50
CA PRO A 73 -14.57 -8.70 -11.86
C PRO A 73 -13.76 -7.45 -12.23
N GLY A 74 -13.11 -7.48 -13.40
CA GLY A 74 -12.32 -6.35 -13.91
C GLY A 74 -10.90 -6.21 -13.32
N ALA A 75 -10.49 -7.05 -12.36
CA ALA A 75 -9.15 -6.98 -11.76
C ALA A 75 -8.03 -7.14 -12.81
N GLY A 76 -8.21 -8.07 -13.76
CA GLY A 76 -7.31 -8.25 -14.89
C GLY A 76 -5.85 -8.50 -14.48
N ILE A 77 -5.64 -9.33 -13.44
CA ILE A 77 -4.32 -9.68 -12.91
C ILE A 77 -4.01 -11.12 -13.35
N SER A 78 -3.06 -11.29 -14.26
CA SER A 78 -2.64 -12.62 -14.73
C SER A 78 -1.98 -13.45 -13.63
N GLU A 79 -1.94 -14.78 -13.75
CA GLU A 79 -1.27 -15.63 -12.75
C GLU A 79 0.21 -15.27 -12.55
N ALA A 80 0.90 -14.87 -13.62
CA ALA A 80 2.30 -14.43 -13.54
C ALA A 80 2.43 -13.14 -12.72
N GLU A 81 1.53 -12.18 -12.91
CA GLU A 81 1.50 -10.96 -12.11
C GLU A 81 1.10 -11.25 -10.65
N GLN A 82 0.18 -12.18 -10.42
CA GLN A 82 -0.22 -12.56 -9.06
C GLN A 82 0.98 -13.07 -8.25
N ARG A 83 1.80 -13.96 -8.82
CA ARG A 83 3.02 -14.47 -8.17
C ARG A 83 4.03 -13.36 -7.87
N ARG A 84 4.21 -12.43 -8.82
CA ARG A 84 5.13 -11.29 -8.65
C ARG A 84 4.64 -10.34 -7.56
N ILE A 85 3.34 -10.06 -7.51
CA ILE A 85 2.73 -9.24 -6.46
C ILE A 85 2.85 -9.92 -5.10
N ALA A 86 2.59 -11.23 -5.01
CA ALA A 86 2.73 -11.99 -3.78
C ALA A 86 4.19 -11.97 -3.27
N SER A 87 5.16 -12.16 -4.18
CA SER A 87 6.58 -12.06 -3.85
C SER A 87 6.96 -10.68 -3.30
N PHE A 88 6.47 -9.59 -3.90
CA PHE A 88 6.69 -8.24 -3.37
C PHE A 88 6.10 -8.05 -1.98
N LEU A 89 4.85 -8.44 -1.76
CA LEU A 89 4.19 -8.26 -0.47
C LEU A 89 4.90 -9.07 0.62
N GLU A 90 5.23 -10.33 0.35
CA GLU A 90 5.97 -11.16 1.31
C GLU A 90 7.35 -10.57 1.65
N PHE A 91 8.09 -10.09 0.64
CA PHE A 91 9.37 -9.44 0.85
C PHE A 91 9.22 -8.15 1.68
N HIS A 92 8.31 -7.27 1.28
CA HIS A 92 8.09 -5.97 1.93
C HIS A 92 7.77 -6.15 3.41
N HIS A 93 6.80 -7.04 3.73
CA HIS A 93 6.39 -7.28 5.10
C HIS A 93 7.53 -7.85 5.94
N ARG A 94 8.29 -8.81 5.41
CA ARG A 94 9.47 -9.34 6.10
C ARG A 94 10.54 -8.28 6.39
N GLU A 95 10.73 -7.30 5.51
CA GLU A 95 11.69 -6.21 5.77
C GLU A 95 11.15 -5.15 6.74
N THR A 96 9.85 -4.90 6.76
CA THR A 96 9.24 -3.90 7.66
C THR A 96 8.95 -4.43 9.06
N GLU A 97 8.90 -5.75 9.26
CA GLU A 97 8.72 -6.39 10.57
C GLU A 97 10.04 -6.62 11.33
N ARG A 98 11.19 -6.27 10.73
CA ARG A 98 12.50 -6.27 11.39
C ARG A 98 12.69 -5.04 12.27
#